data_AF-A0A0B2UQR7-F1
#
_entry.id   AF-A0A0B2UQR7-F1
#
_cell.length_a   1.000
_cell.length_b   1.000
_cell.length_c   1.000
_cell.angle_alpha   90.00
_cell.angle_beta   90.00
_cell.angle_gamma   90.00
#
_symmetry.space_group_name_H-M   'P 1'
#
loop_
_entity.id
_entity.type
_entity.pdbx_description
1 polymer ?
#
loop_
_entity_poly.entity_id
_entity_poly.type
_entity_poly.pdbx_seq_one_letter_code
_entity_poly.pdbx_strand_id
1 'polypeptide(L)'
;MAFFVGGPPTKLGETVSIERAAERIFGMVLMNDWSARDIQKWEYVPLGPFLGKSFGTTISPWIVTMDALAPFVTDNMKQVMFPFSPARLRY
;
A
#
# COMPACT_ATOMS: atom_id res chain seq x y z
N MET A 1 -7.67 -2.27 0.38
CA MET A 1 -7.92 -0.99 1.08
C MET A 1 -6.81 -0.01 0.72
N ALA A 2 -7.08 1.28 0.83
CA ALA A 2 -6.08 2.35 0.69
C ALA A 2 -6.29 3.39 1.80
N PHE A 3 -5.31 4.24 2.02
CA PHE A 3 -5.43 5.38 2.93
C PHE A 3 -5.11 6.69 2.22
N PHE A 4 -5.73 7.78 2.68
CA PHE A 4 -5.41 9.13 2.23
C PHE A 4 -4.34 9.74 3.12
N VAL A 5 -3.31 10.31 2.49
CA VAL A 5 -2.32 11.11 3.20
C VAL A 5 -2.97 12.41 3.67
N GLY A 6 -2.79 12.73 4.94
CA GLY A 6 -3.24 13.96 5.56
C GLY A 6 -2.17 14.57 6.46
N GLY A 7 -2.57 15.48 7.33
CA GLY A 7 -1.66 16.17 8.24
C GLY A 7 -0.78 17.21 7.53
N PRO A 8 0.35 17.62 8.15
CA PRO A 8 1.23 18.61 7.56
C PRO A 8 1.86 18.11 6.25
N PRO A 9 2.32 19.00 5.34
CA PRO A 9 3.09 18.59 4.18
C PRO A 9 4.48 18.06 4.59
N THR A 10 5.06 17.21 3.74
CA THR A 10 6.48 16.79 3.82
C THR A 10 7.21 17.40 2.63
N LYS A 11 8.36 18.05 2.86
CA LYS A 11 9.14 18.64 1.76
C LYS A 11 9.90 17.58 0.99
N LEU A 12 10.18 17.84 -0.29
CA LEU A 12 11.03 16.97 -1.10
C LEU A 12 12.41 16.82 -0.45
N GLY A 13 12.86 15.58 -0.28
CA GLY A 13 14.13 15.24 0.38
C GLY A 13 14.04 15.06 1.90
N GLU A 14 12.92 15.43 2.53
CA GLU A 14 12.65 15.12 3.94
C GLU A 14 11.95 13.78 4.08
N THR A 15 12.17 13.10 5.21
CA THR A 15 11.56 11.81 5.52
C THR A 15 10.59 11.93 6.70
N VAL A 16 9.60 11.04 6.75
CA VAL A 16 8.69 10.91 7.90
C VAL A 16 9.16 9.70 8.71
N SER A 17 9.48 9.91 9.98
CA SER A 17 9.87 8.80 10.87
C SER A 17 8.66 7.90 11.18
N ILE A 18 8.91 6.65 11.57
CA ILE A 18 7.84 5.69 11.83
C ILE A 18 6.92 6.14 12.98
N GLU A 19 7.48 6.80 13.99
CA GLU A 19 6.74 7.34 15.14
C GLU A 19 5.74 8.41 14.71
N ARG A 20 6.02 9.11 13.60
CA ARG A 20 5.20 10.19 13.05
C ARG A 20 4.34 9.76 11.87
N ALA A 21 4.44 8.50 11.42
CA ALA A 21 3.73 8.02 10.25
C ALA A 21 2.19 8.10 10.45
N ALA A 22 1.71 7.77 11.65
CA ALA A 22 0.29 7.83 11.98
C ALA A 22 -0.30 9.24 11.85
N GLU A 23 0.48 10.30 12.15
CA GLU A 23 0.07 11.70 11.98
C GLU A 23 -0.20 12.08 10.51
N ARG A 24 0.24 11.24 9.57
CA ARG A 24 0.11 11.48 8.12
C ARG A 24 -1.04 10.69 7.48
N ILE A 25 -1.83 9.96 8.25
CA ILE A 25 -2.93 9.13 7.74
C ILE A 25 -4.25 9.76 8.15
N PHE A 26 -5.01 10.30 7.19
CA PHE A 26 -6.32 10.89 7.46
C PHE A 26 -7.40 9.83 7.69
N GLY A 27 -7.44 8.81 6.83
CA GLY A 27 -8.45 7.77 6.87
C GLY A 27 -8.32 6.78 5.73
N MET A 28 -9.20 5.78 5.72
CA MET A 28 -9.15 4.63 4.82
C MET A 28 -10.38 4.52 3.91
N VAL A 29 -10.18 3.87 2.77
CA VAL A 29 -11.23 3.48 1.82
C VAL A 29 -11.07 2.03 1.40
N LEU A 30 -12.16 1.44 0.89
CA LEU A 30 -12.06 0.24 0.07
C LEU A 30 -11.43 0.62 -1.27
N MET A 31 -10.62 -0.29 -1.82
CA MET A 31 -9.97 -0.11 -3.11
C MET A 31 -9.97 -1.44 -3.84
N ASN A 32 -10.37 -1.39 -5.11
CA ASN A 32 -10.21 -2.46 -6.08
C ASN A 32 -9.16 -2.03 -7.11
N ASP A 33 -8.01 -2.69 -7.05
CA ASP A 33 -6.91 -2.56 -8.01
C ASP A 33 -7.12 -3.59 -9.13
N TRP A 34 -7.98 -3.27 -10.08
CA TRP A 34 -8.37 -4.19 -11.15
C TRP A 34 -7.14 -4.66 -11.92
N SER A 35 -7.21 -5.87 -12.45
CA SER A 35 -6.01 -6.49 -13.01
C SER A 35 -6.30 -7.40 -14.18
N ALA A 36 -5.66 -7.12 -15.31
CA ALA A 36 -5.57 -8.02 -16.45
C ALA A 36 -4.28 -8.84 -16.32
N ARG A 37 -4.41 -10.07 -15.81
CA ARG A 37 -3.25 -10.89 -15.37
C ARG A 37 -2.44 -11.47 -16.53
N ASP A 38 -3.09 -11.71 -17.65
CA ASP A 38 -2.45 -12.09 -18.91
C ASP A 38 -1.53 -10.98 -19.43
N ILE A 39 -2.04 -9.75 -19.52
CA ILE A 39 -1.26 -8.55 -19.90
C ILE A 39 -0.12 -8.33 -18.91
N GLN A 40 -0.43 -8.33 -17.61
CA GLN A 40 0.56 -8.10 -16.56
C GLN A 40 1.70 -9.13 -16.60
N LYS A 41 1.39 -10.41 -16.79
CA LYS A 41 2.39 -11.48 -16.84
C LYS A 41 3.37 -11.29 -18.01
N TRP A 42 2.89 -10.78 -19.13
CA TRP A 42 3.74 -10.49 -20.29
C TRP A 42 4.63 -9.26 -20.09
N GLU A 43 4.12 -8.20 -19.47
CA GLU A 43 4.82 -6.91 -19.41
C GLU A 43 5.71 -6.69 -18.16
N TYR A 44 5.46 -7.38 -17.03
CA TYR A 44 5.99 -6.92 -15.74
C TYR A 44 7.51 -7.05 -15.57
N VAL A 45 8.19 -7.81 -16.43
CA VAL A 45 9.65 -7.94 -16.39
C VAL A 45 10.26 -6.98 -17.41
N PRO A 46 11.23 -6.13 -17.03
CA PRO A 46 11.85 -6.00 -15.70
C PRO A 46 11.32 -4.83 -14.85
N LEU A 47 10.43 -4.01 -15.37
CA LEU A 47 10.10 -2.69 -14.81
C LEU A 47 8.86 -2.68 -13.89
N GLY A 48 8.19 -3.81 -13.74
CA GLY A 48 6.98 -3.97 -12.94
C GLY A 48 5.67 -3.79 -13.73
N PRO A 49 4.52 -3.93 -13.06
CA PRO A 49 3.20 -3.85 -13.69
C PRO A 49 2.92 -2.47 -14.30
N PHE A 50 2.27 -2.45 -15.47
CA PHE A 50 1.93 -1.22 -16.18
C PHE A 50 0.49 -1.26 -16.72
N LEU A 51 0.27 -1.66 -17.97
CA LEU A 51 -1.04 -1.67 -18.61
C LEU A 51 -2.02 -2.66 -17.96
N GLY A 52 -1.50 -3.75 -17.39
CA GLY A 52 -2.29 -4.72 -16.63
C GLY A 52 -2.88 -4.17 -15.33
N LYS A 53 -2.61 -2.90 -14.98
CA LYS A 53 -3.08 -2.20 -13.77
C LYS A 53 -3.64 -0.80 -14.05
N SER A 54 -2.99 -0.01 -14.89
CA SER A 54 -3.31 1.41 -15.11
C SER A 54 -4.66 1.66 -15.80
N PHE A 55 -5.32 0.60 -16.30
CA PHE A 55 -6.61 0.70 -16.97
C PHE A 55 -7.78 1.00 -16.03
N GLY A 56 -7.66 0.72 -14.73
CA GLY A 56 -8.75 1.01 -13.80
C GLY A 56 -8.47 0.66 -12.34
N THR A 57 -8.73 1.63 -11.47
CA THR A 57 -8.76 1.45 -10.02
C THR A 57 -10.03 2.10 -9.48
N THR A 58 -10.79 1.37 -8.68
CA THR A 58 -12.02 1.89 -8.06
C THR A 58 -11.83 2.01 -6.56
N ILE A 59 -12.32 3.09 -5.96
CA ILE A 59 -12.36 3.26 -4.49
C ILE A 59 -13.79 3.46 -4.01
N SER A 60 -14.07 3.12 -2.74
CA SER A 60 -15.33 3.51 -2.11
C SER A 60 -15.40 5.03 -1.93
N PRO A 61 -16.59 5.65 -1.99
CA PRO A 61 -16.73 7.11 -1.94
C PRO A 61 -16.50 7.71 -0.55
N TRP A 62 -16.71 6.93 0.52
CA TRP A 62 -16.61 7.42 1.89
C TRP A 62 -15.25 7.07 2.50
N ILE A 63 -14.54 8.09 2.97
CA ILE A 63 -13.30 7.94 3.73
C ILE A 63 -13.67 7.75 5.21
N VAL A 64 -13.30 6.62 5.79
CA VAL A 64 -13.46 6.36 7.23
C VAL A 64 -12.22 6.87 7.94
N THR A 65 -12.37 7.82 8.87
CA THR A 65 -11.24 8.47 9.54
C THR A 65 -10.48 7.51 10.46
N MET A 66 -9.21 7.80 10.71
CA MET A 66 -8.42 6.99 11.65
C MET A 66 -8.98 7.05 13.08
N ASP A 67 -9.54 8.19 13.49
CA ASP A 67 -10.23 8.32 14.79
C ASP A 67 -11.43 7.36 14.91
N ALA A 68 -12.20 7.19 13.83
CA ALA A 68 -13.32 6.24 13.80
C ALA A 68 -12.86 4.78 13.82
N LEU A 69 -11.65 4.50 13.31
CA LEU A 69 -11.06 3.17 13.29
C LEU A 69 -10.27 2.83 14.56
N ALA A 70 -9.93 3.82 15.40
CA ALA A 70 -9.13 3.64 16.61
C ALA A 70 -9.64 2.53 17.56
N PRO A 71 -10.96 2.33 17.77
CA PRO A 71 -11.47 1.24 18.61
C PRO A 71 -11.20 -0.18 18.08
N PHE A 72 -10.81 -0.32 16.81
CA PHE A 72 -10.61 -1.61 16.14
C PHE A 72 -9.13 -1.97 15.95
N VAL A 73 -8.22 -1.22 16.57
CA VAL A 73 -6.78 -1.49 16.52
C VAL A 73 -6.46 -2.82 17.22
N THR A 74 -5.58 -3.59 16.61
CA THR A 74 -5.08 -4.88 17.12
C THR A 74 -3.59 -5.02 16.82
N ASP A 75 -2.92 -5.93 17.52
CA ASP A 75 -1.53 -6.30 17.23
C ASP A 75 -1.38 -6.82 15.79
N ASN A 76 -0.32 -6.38 15.11
CA ASN A 76 0.05 -6.86 13.79
C ASN A 76 0.78 -8.21 13.88
N MET A 77 0.85 -8.94 12.75
CA MET A 77 1.61 -10.18 12.63
C MET A 77 3.08 -9.96 13.02
N LYS A 78 3.61 -10.83 13.89
CA LYS A 78 5.02 -10.79 14.29
C LYS A 78 5.91 -10.97 13.07
N GLN A 79 6.74 -9.97 12.79
CA GLN A 79 7.73 -10.04 11.72
C GLN A 79 8.89 -10.93 12.16
N VAL A 80 9.11 -12.03 11.45
CA VAL A 80 10.24 -12.93 11.66
C VAL A 80 11.18 -12.80 10.48
N MET A 81 12.41 -12.35 10.73
CA MET A 81 13.43 -12.23 9.69
C MET A 81 14.09 -13.58 9.47
N PHE A 82 13.95 -14.13 8.27
CA PHE A 82 14.79 -15.23 7.80
C PHE A 82 15.98 -14.66 7.02
N PRO A 83 17.18 -15.23 7.16
CA PRO A 83 18.29 -14.87 6.29
C PRO A 83 17.91 -15.11 4.82
N PHE A 84 18.27 -14.17 3.95
CA PHE A 84 18.04 -14.26 2.52
C PHE A 84 18.69 -15.54 1.96
N SER A 85 17.88 -16.40 1.34
CA SER A 85 18.37 -17.60 0.62
C SER A 85 18.12 -17.40 -0.88
N PRO A 86 19.19 -17.29 -1.70
CA PRO A 86 19.07 -17.19 -3.16
C PRO A 86 18.32 -18.36 -3.82
N ALA A 87 18.16 -19.49 -3.13
CA ALA A 87 17.53 -20.70 -3.65
C ALA A 87 16.01 -20.59 -3.86
N ARG A 88 15.34 -19.56 -3.33
CA ARG A 88 13.87 -19.39 -3.45
C ARG A 88 13.40 -18.59 -4.67
N LEU A 89 14.31 -18.12 -5.53
CA LEU A 89 13.97 -17.26 -6.68
C LEU A 89 13.81 -18.01 -8.02
N ARG A 90 13.81 -19.36 -8.02
CA ARG A 90 13.55 -20.12 -9.25
C ARG A 90 12.06 -20.39 -9.42
N TYR A 91 11.30 -19.44 -9.98
CA TYR A 91 10.13 -19.67 -10.84
C TYR A 91 9.89 -18.43 -11.69
#